data_AF-A0A2Z4V515-F1
#
_entry.id   AF-A0A2Z4V515-F1
#
_cell.length_a   1.000
_cell.length_b   1.000
_cell.length_c   1.000
_cell.angle_alpha   90.00
_cell.angle_beta   90.00
_cell.angle_gamma   90.00
#
_symmetry.space_group_name_H-M   'P 1'
#
loop_
_entity.id
_entity.type
_entity.pdbx_description
1 polymer ?
#
loop_
_entity_poly.entity_id
_entity_poly.type
_entity_poly.pdbx_seq_one_letter_code
_entity_poly.pdbx_strand_id
1 'polypeptide(L)'
;MRAHRTAATVAATTLATSTLIWAPTAFANAPEPQPGTVEITKNDPDGALLAGAEFSLLDTLNGTKALTGKTNAEGILRFEDVAPGVWRVKETSTGSPIHDLAPDQDVIITPGQAVKLTIIDHFKPADLTVTKTDKTSGKPLAGAVINITSASGDGRPVTLTTGKDGTASTKLPVAARAGTVYTATETKAPEGYQLNSAPVKITAKPGAPATAVHGAGTPGSPTWPRPPSAPHGVRCTPTSAPTSNAGSAPGSPGPDRARTGSPPVWRPDSSWTTAAGPSSRESTPHIPPPPQYADEIAVTTALPAGIGPGVRWSAAPEESGGWWWLCLEDVAGTHPVLAPGTADTRLAVDAVERAARRLTPSPAGGTRPVARVVGPWMTGWSALRTVPSAGLDPWAGRHLDLLARIERDWWPASAGDTLLHWDLHPANMLRRPAGGHPERAGEVVIIDWSYRLHGAAWIDTAVLVPQLILGGHTPDQAERALARLPRPADDTAFTAFAAGLAGLWAASSRRPPPAGAPSLRHHQARLADASLTWLRHRTGLP
;
A
#
# COMPACT_ATOMS: atom_id res chain seq x y z
N MET A 1 67.73 22.80 63.66
CA MET A 1 67.84 21.48 64.30
C MET A 1 66.57 21.21 65.11
N ARG A 2 65.89 20.08 64.84
CA ARG A 2 64.84 19.40 65.66
C ARG A 2 63.52 20.19 65.86
N ALA A 3 62.32 19.63 65.78
CA ALA A 3 61.88 18.24 65.63
C ALA A 3 60.43 18.20 65.08
N HIS A 4 60.10 17.12 64.39
CA HIS A 4 58.74 16.67 64.12
C HIS A 4 57.95 16.39 65.41
N ARG A 5 56.62 16.60 65.36
CA ARG A 5 55.63 15.66 65.90
C ARG A 5 54.25 15.87 65.26
N THR A 6 53.75 14.78 64.71
CA THR A 6 52.42 14.47 64.17
C THR A 6 51.32 14.44 65.25
N ALA A 7 50.09 14.85 64.89
CA ALA A 7 48.84 14.18 65.28
C ALA A 7 47.67 14.63 64.38
N ALA A 8 46.92 13.65 63.88
CA ALA A 8 45.72 13.79 63.06
C ALA A 8 44.45 13.93 63.92
N THR A 9 43.35 14.46 63.35
CA THR A 9 42.04 13.78 63.17
C THR A 9 40.84 14.75 63.16
N VAL A 10 40.27 14.94 61.96
CA VAL A 10 38.85 14.92 61.50
C VAL A 10 37.75 15.74 62.21
N ALA A 11 37.06 16.57 61.40
CA ALA A 11 35.59 16.78 61.23
C ALA A 11 35.30 18.28 60.97
N ALA A 12 34.45 18.75 60.05
CA ALA A 12 33.49 18.14 59.15
C ALA A 12 33.18 19.10 57.97
N THR A 13 32.96 18.49 56.80
CA THR A 13 32.13 18.90 55.65
C THR A 13 31.42 20.26 55.63
N THR A 14 31.65 21.02 54.55
CA THR A 14 30.58 21.58 53.71
C THR A 14 31.00 21.52 52.23
N LEU A 15 30.09 20.99 51.41
CA LEU A 15 30.21 20.82 49.96
C LEU A 15 30.18 22.20 49.27
N ALA A 16 31.18 22.48 48.44
CA ALA A 16 31.09 23.50 47.40
C ALA A 16 31.41 22.87 46.06
N THR A 17 30.40 22.88 45.20
CA THR A 17 30.38 22.42 43.81
C THR A 17 31.56 22.97 43.01
N SER A 18 32.43 22.08 42.53
CA SER A 18 33.42 22.44 41.50
C SER A 18 32.72 22.58 40.16
N THR A 19 32.57 23.81 39.68
CA THR A 19 32.27 24.13 38.29
C THR A 19 33.49 23.80 37.44
N LEU A 20 33.36 22.81 36.56
CA LEU A 20 34.28 22.60 35.44
C LEU A 20 34.09 23.76 34.44
N ILE A 21 34.97 24.75 34.51
CA ILE A 21 35.15 25.76 33.47
C ILE A 21 36.09 25.16 32.43
N TRP A 22 35.53 24.54 31.39
CA TRP A 22 36.16 24.49 30.07
C TRP A 22 35.10 24.30 28.98
N ALA A 23 34.52 25.41 28.53
CA ALA A 23 33.91 25.47 27.20
C ALA A 23 34.90 26.24 26.31
N PRO A 24 35.35 25.70 25.17
CA PRO A 24 36.09 26.51 24.22
C PRO A 24 35.14 27.57 23.64
N THR A 25 35.53 28.84 23.80
CA THR A 25 34.88 30.04 23.27
C THR A 25 35.02 30.16 21.74
N ALA A 26 34.73 29.09 20.98
CA ALA A 26 35.01 28.99 19.55
C ALA A 26 33.79 28.78 18.64
N PHE A 27 32.56 29.09 19.09
CA PHE A 27 31.36 29.03 18.25
C PHE A 27 30.57 30.34 18.12
N ALA A 28 31.07 31.46 18.64
CA ALA A 28 30.35 32.73 18.57
C ALA A 28 30.55 33.54 17.28
N ASN A 29 31.42 33.08 16.36
CA ASN A 29 31.75 33.79 15.10
C ASN A 29 31.61 32.90 13.86
N ALA A 30 30.65 31.97 13.83
CA ALA A 30 30.24 31.41 12.54
C ALA A 30 29.49 32.53 11.78
N PRO A 31 29.87 32.90 10.54
CA PRO A 31 29.10 33.87 9.77
C PRO A 31 27.67 33.38 9.64
N GLU A 32 26.70 34.29 9.81
CA GLU A 32 25.29 33.96 9.66
C GLU A 32 25.08 33.35 8.26
N PRO A 33 24.44 32.18 8.15
CA PRO A 33 24.36 31.48 6.89
C PRO A 33 23.59 32.35 5.88
N GLN A 34 24.21 32.57 4.71
CA GLN A 34 23.66 33.45 3.68
C GLN A 34 22.21 33.02 3.34
N PRO A 35 21.23 33.93 3.38
CA PRO A 35 19.86 33.62 3.00
C PRO A 35 19.74 33.11 1.56
N GLY A 36 18.72 32.29 1.29
CA GLY A 36 18.37 31.81 -0.04
C GLY A 36 17.14 32.50 -0.62
N THR A 37 16.75 32.10 -1.83
CA THR A 37 15.57 32.60 -2.55
C THR A 37 14.66 31.44 -2.93
N VAL A 38 13.34 31.62 -2.86
CA VAL A 38 12.37 30.67 -3.41
C VAL A 38 11.55 31.37 -4.50
N GLU A 39 11.58 30.82 -5.71
CA GLU A 39 10.82 31.29 -6.86
C GLU A 39 9.78 30.23 -7.26
N ILE A 40 8.51 30.59 -7.23
CA ILE A 40 7.38 29.74 -7.63
C ILE A 40 6.86 30.25 -8.97
N THR A 41 6.80 29.38 -9.97
CA THR A 41 6.10 29.60 -11.23
C THR A 41 4.80 28.80 -11.22
N LYS A 42 3.68 29.46 -11.48
CA LYS A 42 2.34 28.89 -11.42
C LYS A 42 1.73 28.77 -12.81
N ASN A 43 1.29 27.58 -13.17
CA ASN A 43 0.58 27.32 -14.42
C ASN A 43 -0.58 26.33 -14.23
N ASP A 44 -1.40 26.17 -15.28
CA ASP A 44 -2.38 25.11 -15.43
C ASP A 44 -1.88 24.01 -16.41
N PRO A 45 -2.58 22.88 -16.56
CA PRO A 45 -2.22 21.81 -17.52
C PRO A 45 -2.19 22.26 -18.98
N ASP A 46 -2.89 23.32 -19.35
CA ASP A 46 -2.85 23.91 -20.70
C ASP A 46 -1.61 24.81 -20.89
N GLY A 47 -0.79 24.98 -19.84
CA GLY A 47 0.44 25.76 -19.84
C GLY A 47 0.22 27.26 -19.59
N ALA A 48 -1.00 27.70 -19.28
CA ALA A 48 -1.28 29.09 -19.00
C ALA A 48 -0.74 29.49 -17.62
N LEU A 49 0.03 30.58 -17.56
CA LEU A 49 0.55 31.13 -16.30
C LEU A 49 -0.58 31.76 -15.48
N LEU A 50 -0.57 31.52 -14.16
CA LEU A 50 -1.67 31.89 -13.26
C LEU A 50 -1.26 33.01 -12.30
N ALA A 51 -1.85 34.19 -12.49
CA ALA A 51 -1.71 35.32 -11.60
C ALA A 51 -2.68 35.26 -10.40
N GLY A 52 -2.26 35.80 -9.26
CA GLY A 52 -3.11 35.95 -8.07
C GLY A 52 -3.28 34.69 -7.21
N ALA A 53 -2.55 33.60 -7.48
CA ALA A 53 -2.51 32.44 -6.61
C ALA A 53 -1.72 32.77 -5.33
N GLU A 54 -2.24 32.38 -4.17
CA GLU A 54 -1.70 32.71 -2.84
C GLU A 54 -0.94 31.52 -2.26
N PHE A 55 0.25 31.80 -1.73
CA PHE A 55 1.11 30.80 -1.09
C PHE A 55 1.52 31.21 0.32
N SER A 56 1.75 30.20 1.15
CA SER A 56 2.41 30.28 2.45
C SER A 56 3.65 29.40 2.45
N LEU A 57 4.80 29.97 2.81
CA LEU A 57 6.05 29.26 3.04
C LEU A 57 6.25 29.12 4.55
N LEU A 58 6.13 27.88 5.06
CA LEU A 58 6.07 27.56 6.48
C LEU A 58 7.37 26.93 6.96
N ASP A 59 7.96 27.48 8.02
CA ASP A 59 9.11 26.87 8.69
C ASP A 59 8.66 25.62 9.47
N THR A 60 9.06 24.45 8.98
CA THR A 60 8.67 23.15 9.56
C THR A 60 9.42 22.80 10.85
N LEU A 61 10.50 23.52 11.17
CA LEU A 61 11.33 23.27 12.34
C LEU A 61 10.95 24.16 13.54
N ASN A 62 10.56 25.41 13.28
CA ASN A 62 10.28 26.40 14.34
C ASN A 62 8.80 26.77 14.49
N GLY A 63 7.92 26.31 13.59
CA GLY A 63 6.47 26.30 13.76
C GLY A 63 5.76 27.66 13.90
N THR A 64 6.39 28.79 13.60
CA THR A 64 5.76 30.12 13.84
C THR A 64 6.00 31.22 12.80
N LYS A 65 6.84 31.04 11.76
CA LYS A 65 6.97 32.02 10.67
C LYS A 65 6.37 31.49 9.37
N ALA A 66 5.37 32.21 8.86
CA ALA A 66 4.82 32.04 7.54
C ALA A 66 5.18 33.27 6.70
N LEU A 67 5.93 33.08 5.61
CA LEU A 67 5.98 34.10 4.57
C LEU A 67 4.79 33.86 3.65
N THR A 68 4.07 34.92 3.28
CA THR A 68 2.93 34.82 2.37
C THR A 68 3.12 35.72 1.17
N GLY A 69 2.58 35.32 0.03
CA GLY A 69 2.72 36.07 -1.20
C GLY A 69 1.74 35.60 -2.27
N LYS A 70 1.61 36.39 -3.33
CA LYS A 70 0.78 36.06 -4.49
C LYS A 70 1.59 36.06 -5.76
N THR A 71 1.22 35.21 -6.72
CA THR A 71 1.82 35.24 -8.05
C THR A 71 1.44 36.52 -8.79
N ASN A 72 2.39 37.10 -9.51
CA ASN A 72 2.22 38.30 -10.31
C ASN A 72 1.56 38.00 -11.68
N ALA A 73 1.50 38.99 -12.57
CA ALA A 73 0.89 38.84 -13.91
C ALA A 73 1.58 37.79 -14.79
N GLU A 74 2.86 37.52 -14.56
CA GLU A 74 3.64 36.47 -15.22
C GLU A 74 3.51 35.11 -14.51
N GLY A 75 2.65 34.98 -13.51
CA GLY A 75 2.47 33.75 -12.73
C GLY A 75 3.64 33.41 -11.81
N ILE A 76 4.47 34.40 -11.46
CA ILE A 76 5.68 34.22 -10.65
C ILE A 76 5.48 34.82 -9.26
N LEU A 77 5.91 34.09 -8.23
CA LEU A 77 6.05 34.59 -6.86
C LEU A 77 7.50 34.34 -6.38
N ARG A 78 8.12 35.35 -5.78
CA ARG A 78 9.46 35.25 -5.20
C ARG A 78 9.44 35.56 -3.71
N PHE A 79 10.06 34.70 -2.92
CA PHE A 79 10.43 34.95 -1.53
C PHE A 79 11.95 35.16 -1.47
N GLU A 80 12.35 36.37 -1.10
CA GLU A 80 13.75 36.74 -0.90
C GLU A 80 14.15 36.56 0.58
N ASP A 81 15.46 36.52 0.83
CA ASP A 81 16.05 36.45 2.16
C ASP A 81 15.50 35.34 3.07
N VAL A 82 15.24 34.16 2.49
CA VAL A 82 14.69 33.03 3.23
C VAL A 82 15.81 32.27 3.94
N ALA A 83 15.65 32.08 5.25
CA ALA A 83 16.65 31.37 6.05
C ALA A 83 16.87 29.92 5.52
N PRO A 84 18.13 29.44 5.46
CA PRO A 84 18.42 28.07 5.06
C PRO A 84 17.75 27.04 5.97
N GLY A 85 17.21 25.97 5.40
CA GLY A 85 16.45 24.95 6.14
C GLY A 85 15.37 24.25 5.32
N VAL A 86 14.53 23.47 5.99
CA VAL A 86 13.39 22.76 5.37
C VAL A 86 12.11 23.58 5.55
N TRP A 87 11.51 23.96 4.43
CA TRP A 87 10.30 24.77 4.39
C TRP A 87 9.18 24.03 3.67
N ARG A 88 7.93 24.22 4.12
CA ARG A 88 6.75 23.71 3.44
C ARG A 88 6.11 24.81 2.62
N VAL A 89 5.99 24.59 1.32
CA VAL A 89 5.20 25.44 0.41
C VAL A 89 3.78 24.92 0.42
N LYS A 90 2.84 25.79 0.80
CA LYS A 90 1.41 25.52 0.81
C LYS A 90 0.69 26.54 -0.04
N GLU A 91 -0.08 26.07 -1.01
CA GLU A 91 -1.01 26.93 -1.72
C GLU A 91 -2.28 27.13 -0.87
N THR A 92 -2.68 28.38 -0.67
CA THR A 92 -3.86 28.74 0.13
C THR A 92 -5.03 29.20 -0.74
N SER A 93 -4.77 29.64 -1.97
CA SER A 93 -5.78 30.01 -2.96
C SER A 93 -5.19 29.90 -4.36
N THR A 94 -5.92 29.32 -5.30
CA THR A 94 -5.50 29.22 -6.72
C THR A 94 -5.67 30.54 -7.48
N GLY A 95 -6.33 31.54 -6.88
CA GLY A 95 -6.75 32.76 -7.57
C GLY A 95 -7.80 32.53 -8.67
N SER A 96 -8.32 31.32 -8.83
CA SER A 96 -9.18 30.91 -9.94
C SER A 96 -10.33 29.99 -9.49
N PRO A 97 -11.57 30.22 -9.96
CA PRO A 97 -12.69 29.36 -9.59
C PRO A 97 -12.64 27.98 -10.25
N ILE A 98 -11.85 27.81 -11.31
CA ILE A 98 -11.81 26.59 -12.14
C ILE A 98 -10.67 25.62 -11.77
N HIS A 99 -9.82 25.96 -10.81
CA HIS A 99 -8.65 25.18 -10.41
C HIS A 99 -8.77 24.63 -8.99
N ASP A 100 -8.25 23.43 -8.75
CA ASP A 100 -8.05 22.86 -7.42
C ASP A 100 -6.68 23.23 -6.87
N LEU A 101 -6.59 23.36 -5.54
CA LEU A 101 -5.34 23.65 -4.83
C LEU A 101 -4.32 22.53 -5.07
N ALA A 102 -3.08 22.93 -5.36
CA ALA A 102 -1.96 22.01 -5.40
C ALA A 102 -1.67 21.41 -4.01
N PRO A 103 -1.18 20.16 -3.93
CA PRO A 103 -0.77 19.56 -2.67
C PRO A 103 0.46 20.29 -2.07
N ASP A 104 0.53 20.31 -0.74
CA ASP A 104 1.69 20.83 -0.01
C ASP A 104 2.98 20.11 -0.44
N GLN A 105 4.09 20.86 -0.55
CA GLN A 105 5.40 20.32 -0.90
C GLN A 105 6.49 20.84 0.05
N ASP A 106 7.42 19.98 0.43
CA ASP A 106 8.57 20.36 1.25
C ASP A 106 9.79 20.67 0.36
N VAL A 107 10.50 21.75 0.66
CA VAL A 107 11.65 22.25 -0.09
C VAL A 107 12.82 22.55 0.83
N ILE A 108 14.04 22.31 0.35
CA ILE A 108 15.28 22.56 1.09
C ILE A 108 15.94 23.82 0.54
N ILE A 109 16.08 24.83 1.39
CA ILE A 109 16.77 26.08 1.06
C ILE A 109 18.22 25.95 1.53
N THR A 110 19.14 26.00 0.57
CA THR A 110 20.59 25.93 0.83
C THR A 110 21.16 27.35 0.88
N PRO A 111 22.16 27.65 1.74
CA PRO A 111 22.70 29.01 1.86
C PRO A 111 23.12 29.63 0.52
N GLY A 112 22.64 30.85 0.25
CA GLY A 112 22.95 31.61 -0.96
C GLY A 112 22.39 31.04 -2.28
N GLN A 113 21.55 30.01 -2.24
CA GLN A 113 20.98 29.38 -3.44
C GLN A 113 19.53 29.81 -3.70
N ALA A 114 19.15 29.83 -4.98
CA ALA A 114 17.78 30.03 -5.42
C ALA A 114 17.11 28.68 -5.75
N VAL A 115 15.99 28.40 -5.10
CA VAL A 115 15.13 27.24 -5.37
C VAL A 115 14.02 27.67 -6.33
N LYS A 116 13.90 26.99 -7.47
CA LYS A 116 12.85 27.25 -8.46
C LYS A 116 11.84 26.10 -8.46
N LEU A 117 10.57 26.43 -8.33
CA LEU A 117 9.46 25.49 -8.26
C LEU A 117 8.45 25.81 -9.36
N THR A 118 7.91 24.78 -10.00
CA THR A 118 6.75 24.91 -10.88
C THR A 118 5.58 24.18 -10.24
N ILE A 119 4.49 24.89 -9.98
CA ILE A 119 3.29 24.36 -9.34
C ILE A 119 2.14 24.40 -10.36
N ILE A 120 1.61 23.23 -10.70
CA ILE A 120 0.51 23.07 -11.66
C ILE A 120 -0.82 22.97 -10.91
N ASP A 121 -1.79 23.79 -11.28
CA ASP A 121 -3.15 23.77 -10.75
C ASP A 121 -4.04 22.97 -11.68
N HIS A 122 -4.45 21.79 -11.25
CA HIS A 122 -5.35 20.97 -12.04
C HIS A 122 -6.75 21.60 -12.11
N PHE A 123 -7.43 21.39 -13.24
CA PHE A 123 -8.82 21.84 -13.39
C PHE A 123 -9.74 21.07 -12.45
N LYS A 124 -10.70 21.79 -11.85
CA LYS A 124 -11.74 21.19 -11.03
C LYS A 124 -12.52 20.16 -11.83
N PRO A 125 -12.82 18.98 -11.26
CA PRO A 125 -13.65 18.00 -11.94
C PRO A 125 -15.06 18.55 -12.18
N ALA A 126 -15.69 18.08 -13.26
CA ALA A 126 -17.09 18.37 -13.58
C ALA A 126 -18.02 17.43 -12.81
N ASP A 127 -19.17 17.92 -12.35
CA ASP A 127 -20.20 17.08 -11.72
C ASP A 127 -21.14 16.52 -12.79
N LEU A 128 -21.03 15.23 -13.11
CA LEU A 128 -21.93 14.56 -14.03
C LEU A 128 -23.12 13.97 -13.28
N THR A 129 -24.33 14.21 -13.81
CA THR A 129 -25.53 13.46 -13.48
C THR A 129 -26.08 12.74 -14.71
N VAL A 130 -26.27 11.44 -14.60
CA VAL A 130 -26.95 10.62 -15.61
C VAL A 130 -28.38 10.41 -15.18
N THR A 131 -29.32 10.57 -16.11
CA THR A 131 -30.75 10.32 -15.89
C THR A 131 -31.24 9.26 -16.87
N LYS A 132 -31.95 8.28 -16.33
CA LYS A 132 -32.56 7.18 -17.08
C LYS A 132 -34.06 7.17 -16.86
N THR A 133 -34.80 7.27 -17.96
CA THR A 133 -36.25 7.28 -17.95
C THR A 133 -36.83 6.34 -19.00
N ASP A 134 -38.05 5.90 -18.78
CA ASP A 134 -38.91 5.29 -19.80
C ASP A 134 -39.26 6.37 -20.84
N LYS A 135 -38.97 6.10 -22.12
CA LYS A 135 -39.19 7.05 -23.21
C LYS A 135 -40.68 7.37 -23.45
N THR A 136 -41.58 6.47 -23.07
CA THR A 136 -43.02 6.58 -23.27
C THR A 136 -43.71 7.20 -22.06
N SER A 137 -43.43 6.70 -20.86
CA SER A 137 -44.10 7.15 -19.64
C SER A 137 -43.38 8.29 -18.90
N GLY A 138 -42.11 8.55 -19.23
CA GLY A 138 -41.26 9.50 -18.50
C GLY A 138 -40.83 9.02 -17.11
N LYS A 139 -41.23 7.81 -16.70
CA LYS A 139 -40.95 7.27 -15.37
C LYS A 139 -39.43 7.06 -15.19
N PRO A 140 -38.86 7.43 -14.03
CA PRO A 140 -37.46 7.14 -13.73
C PRO A 140 -37.21 5.63 -13.60
N LEU A 141 -36.06 5.17 -14.10
CA LEU A 141 -35.71 3.75 -14.14
C LEU A 141 -34.42 3.46 -13.38
N ALA A 142 -34.52 2.61 -12.37
CA ALA A 142 -33.40 2.10 -11.58
C ALA A 142 -32.72 0.93 -12.28
N GLY A 143 -31.42 0.75 -12.02
CA GLY A 143 -30.67 -0.43 -12.43
C GLY A 143 -30.10 -0.41 -13.86
N ALA A 144 -30.19 0.71 -14.58
CA ALA A 144 -29.43 0.87 -15.83
C ALA A 144 -27.95 1.04 -15.50
N VAL A 145 -27.08 0.33 -16.22
CA VAL A 145 -25.63 0.48 -16.12
C VAL A 145 -25.13 1.27 -17.31
N ILE A 146 -24.47 2.40 -17.04
CA ILE A 146 -23.91 3.31 -18.04
C ILE A 146 -22.39 3.40 -17.85
N ASN A 147 -21.64 3.04 -18.89
CA ASN A 147 -20.19 3.20 -18.94
C ASN A 147 -19.85 4.54 -19.59
N ILE A 148 -19.04 5.34 -18.91
CA ILE A 148 -18.55 6.64 -19.36
C ILE A 148 -17.06 6.53 -19.66
N THR A 149 -16.66 6.88 -20.88
CA THR A 149 -15.29 6.77 -21.36
C THR A 149 -14.80 8.12 -21.86
N SER A 150 -13.55 8.51 -21.55
CA SER A 150 -12.95 9.71 -22.14
C SER A 150 -12.62 9.45 -23.61
N ALA A 151 -12.90 10.42 -24.48
CA ALA A 151 -12.52 10.36 -25.89
C ALA A 151 -11.00 10.39 -26.10
N SER A 152 -10.23 10.89 -25.13
CA SER A 152 -8.76 10.91 -25.19
C SER A 152 -8.12 9.56 -24.84
N GLY A 153 -8.86 8.62 -24.27
CA GLY A 153 -8.35 7.30 -23.86
C GLY A 153 -7.53 7.28 -22.56
N ASP A 154 -7.19 8.44 -22.01
CA ASP A 154 -6.30 8.57 -20.83
C ASP A 154 -7.04 8.36 -19.49
N GLY A 155 -8.37 8.33 -19.51
CA GLY A 155 -9.22 8.17 -18.33
C GLY A 155 -9.70 6.73 -18.18
N ARG A 156 -9.65 6.21 -16.94
CA ARG A 156 -10.33 4.95 -16.61
C ARG A 156 -11.84 5.09 -16.91
N PRO A 157 -12.49 4.09 -17.51
CA PRO A 157 -13.93 4.10 -17.69
C PRO A 157 -14.63 4.22 -16.33
N VAL A 158 -15.65 5.06 -16.24
CA VAL A 158 -16.49 5.22 -15.06
C VAL A 158 -17.81 4.52 -15.32
N THR A 159 -18.17 3.56 -14.47
CA THR A 159 -19.43 2.82 -14.58
C THR A 159 -20.41 3.34 -13.53
N LEU A 160 -21.59 3.75 -13.96
CA LEU A 160 -22.67 4.24 -13.11
C LEU A 160 -23.89 3.34 -13.20
N THR A 161 -24.54 3.09 -12.07
CA THR A 161 -25.82 2.38 -12.00
C THR A 161 -26.90 3.31 -11.47
N THR A 162 -28.02 3.45 -12.20
CA THR A 162 -29.09 4.39 -11.81
C THR A 162 -29.83 3.91 -10.56
N GLY A 163 -30.07 4.84 -9.63
CA GLY A 163 -30.81 4.63 -8.39
C GLY A 163 -32.33 4.59 -8.59
N LYS A 164 -33.06 4.52 -7.47
CA LYS A 164 -34.54 4.43 -7.46
C LYS A 164 -35.24 5.63 -8.11
N ASP A 165 -34.60 6.79 -8.07
CA ASP A 165 -35.01 8.04 -8.70
C ASP A 165 -34.60 8.12 -10.19
N GLY A 166 -34.00 7.07 -10.73
CA GLY A 166 -33.53 6.99 -12.11
C GLY A 166 -32.26 7.79 -12.37
N THR A 167 -31.54 8.23 -11.33
CA THR A 167 -30.33 9.03 -11.49
C THR A 167 -29.07 8.34 -10.96
N ALA A 168 -27.91 8.75 -11.46
CA ALA A 168 -26.60 8.43 -10.89
C ALA A 168 -25.65 9.60 -11.13
N SER A 169 -24.80 9.93 -10.16
CA SER A 169 -23.87 11.06 -10.26
C SER A 169 -22.43 10.66 -9.98
N THR A 170 -21.48 11.36 -10.61
CA THR A 170 -20.04 11.18 -10.42
C THR A 170 -19.28 12.45 -10.77
N LYS A 171 -18.00 12.51 -10.40
CA LYS A 171 -17.08 13.57 -10.81
C LYS A 171 -16.25 13.11 -11.99
N LEU A 172 -16.26 13.87 -13.08
CA LEU A 172 -15.43 13.61 -14.25
C LEU A 172 -14.18 14.49 -14.20
N PRO A 173 -12.97 13.91 -14.29
CA PRO A 173 -11.74 14.67 -14.47
C PRO A 173 -11.85 15.63 -15.65
N VAL A 174 -11.16 16.76 -15.58
CA VAL A 174 -11.09 17.71 -16.69
C VAL A 174 -9.62 17.97 -16.98
N ALA A 175 -9.20 17.65 -18.20
CA ALA A 175 -7.81 17.75 -18.64
C ALA A 175 -7.48 19.10 -19.29
N ALA A 176 -8.49 19.82 -19.77
CA ALA A 176 -8.31 21.07 -20.52
C ALA A 176 -9.35 22.12 -20.14
N ARG A 177 -9.00 23.40 -20.26
CA ARG A 177 -9.89 24.54 -19.97
C ARG A 177 -11.13 24.54 -20.86
N ALA A 178 -10.99 24.11 -22.12
CA ALA A 178 -12.10 23.96 -23.05
C ALA A 178 -13.08 22.83 -22.65
N GLY A 179 -12.67 21.96 -21.73
CA GLY A 179 -13.39 20.79 -21.28
C GLY A 179 -12.89 19.49 -21.89
N THR A 180 -13.28 18.37 -21.28
CA THR A 180 -12.95 17.01 -21.73
C THR A 180 -14.20 16.33 -22.27
N VAL A 181 -14.07 15.71 -23.44
CA VAL A 181 -15.18 15.00 -24.09
C VAL A 181 -15.23 13.57 -23.59
N TYR A 182 -16.41 13.17 -23.13
CA TYR A 182 -16.73 11.83 -22.68
C TYR A 182 -17.85 11.22 -23.52
N THR A 183 -17.91 9.89 -23.54
CA THR A 183 -18.99 9.12 -24.16
C THR A 183 -19.63 8.21 -23.12
N ALA A 184 -20.91 8.39 -22.86
CA ALA A 184 -21.74 7.53 -22.03
C ALA A 184 -22.48 6.49 -22.88
N THR A 185 -22.32 5.22 -22.55
CA THR A 185 -22.93 4.08 -23.27
C THR A 185 -23.63 3.18 -22.27
N GLU A 186 -24.91 2.91 -22.47
CA GLU A 186 -25.63 1.94 -21.64
C GLU A 186 -25.13 0.53 -21.98
N THR A 187 -24.72 -0.23 -20.97
CA THR A 187 -24.20 -1.59 -21.11
C THR A 187 -25.14 -2.63 -20.51
N LYS A 188 -26.03 -2.22 -19.61
CA LYS A 188 -27.10 -3.05 -19.06
C LYS A 188 -28.38 -2.23 -18.93
N ALA A 189 -29.48 -2.76 -19.46
CA ALA A 189 -30.80 -2.17 -19.33
C ALA A 189 -31.37 -2.37 -17.93
N PRO A 190 -32.27 -1.47 -17.46
CA PRO A 190 -33.16 -1.75 -16.35
C PRO A 190 -33.95 -3.06 -16.57
N GLU A 191 -34.33 -3.72 -15.47
CA GLU A 191 -35.12 -4.95 -15.55
C GLU A 191 -36.43 -4.73 -16.33
N GLY A 192 -36.70 -5.62 -17.30
CA GLY A 192 -37.88 -5.52 -18.16
C GLY A 192 -37.77 -4.51 -19.30
N TYR A 193 -36.63 -3.85 -19.50
CA TYR A 193 -36.40 -2.91 -20.61
C TYR A 193 -35.37 -3.43 -21.62
N GLN A 194 -35.51 -2.99 -22.87
CA GLN A 194 -34.51 -3.25 -23.90
C GLN A 194 -33.30 -2.32 -23.75
N LEU A 195 -32.10 -2.88 -23.93
CA LEU A 195 -30.83 -2.14 -23.89
C LEU A 195 -30.77 -1.08 -25.00
N ASN A 196 -30.41 0.15 -24.64
CA ASN A 196 -30.12 1.22 -25.58
C ASN A 196 -28.61 1.53 -25.61
N SER A 197 -27.88 0.80 -26.44
CA SER A 197 -26.42 0.94 -26.59
C SER A 197 -25.97 2.17 -27.41
N ALA A 198 -26.88 3.08 -27.77
CA ALA A 198 -26.50 4.29 -28.49
C ALA A 198 -25.64 5.21 -27.60
N PRO A 199 -24.42 5.59 -28.05
CA PRO A 199 -23.53 6.43 -27.25
C PRO A 199 -24.03 7.88 -27.16
N VAL A 200 -23.93 8.48 -25.98
CA VAL A 200 -24.24 9.88 -25.70
C VAL A 200 -22.95 10.64 -25.41
N LYS A 201 -22.68 11.71 -26.17
CA LYS A 201 -21.50 12.57 -25.94
C LYS A 201 -21.77 13.60 -24.85
N ILE A 202 -20.78 13.80 -23.99
CA ILE A 202 -20.80 14.73 -22.85
C ILE A 202 -19.54 15.59 -22.94
N THR A 203 -19.66 16.90 -22.75
CA THR A 203 -18.50 17.79 -22.60
C THR A 203 -18.42 18.26 -21.16
N ALA A 204 -17.46 17.72 -20.41
CA ALA A 204 -17.19 18.07 -19.01
C ALA A 204 -16.30 19.32 -18.96
N LYS A 205 -16.81 20.42 -18.40
CA LYS A 205 -16.04 21.68 -18.23
C LYS A 205 -15.59 21.85 -16.79
N PRO A 206 -14.46 22.54 -16.53
CA PRO A 206 -13.92 22.69 -15.18
C PRO A 206 -14.95 23.22 -14.17
N GLY A 207 -15.22 22.47 -13.11
CA GLY A 207 -16.16 22.84 -12.04
C GLY A 207 -17.63 23.03 -12.47
N ALA A 208 -18.00 22.68 -13.70
CA ALA A 208 -19.35 22.85 -14.22
C ALA A 208 -20.17 21.56 -14.09
N PRO A 209 -21.50 21.66 -13.94
CA PRO A 209 -22.37 20.50 -14.05
C PRO A 209 -22.42 19.99 -15.50
N ALA A 210 -22.50 18.67 -15.66
CA ALA A 210 -22.74 17.97 -16.92
C ALA A 210 -23.94 17.02 -16.75
N THR A 211 -24.71 16.79 -17.81
CA THR A 211 -25.87 15.90 -17.76
C THR A 211 -25.91 14.99 -18.98
N ALA A 212 -26.23 13.72 -18.77
CA ALA A 212 -26.49 12.76 -19.83
C ALA A 212 -27.86 12.10 -19.63
N VAL A 213 -28.68 12.09 -20.67
CA VAL A 213 -30.03 11.51 -20.62
C VAL A 213 -30.08 10.29 -21.53
N HIS A 214 -30.48 9.16 -20.95
CA HIS A 214 -30.72 7.92 -21.69
C HIS A 214 -32.23 7.59 -21.62
N GLY A 215 -32.88 7.45 -22.78
CA GLY A 215 -34.22 6.87 -22.86
C GLY A 215 -34.14 5.35 -22.96
N ALA A 216 -34.93 4.61 -22.18
CA ALA A 216 -35.15 3.18 -22.39
C ALA A 216 -36.25 2.94 -23.44
N GLY A 217 -36.14 1.84 -24.20
CA GLY A 217 -37.19 1.40 -25.13
C GLY A 217 -38.46 0.93 -24.40
N THR A 218 -39.44 0.42 -25.13
CA THR A 218 -40.65 -0.17 -24.52
C THR A 218 -40.32 -1.36 -23.61
N PRO A 219 -41.11 -1.62 -22.55
CA PRO A 219 -40.94 -2.80 -21.72
C PRO A 219 -40.99 -4.08 -22.57
N GLY A 220 -39.96 -4.91 -22.50
CA GLY A 220 -39.89 -6.19 -23.19
C GLY A 220 -40.60 -7.28 -22.38
N SER A 221 -41.26 -8.22 -23.05
CA SER A 221 -41.75 -9.45 -22.41
C SER A 221 -40.56 -10.32 -21.98
N PRO A 222 -40.49 -10.82 -20.74
CA PRO A 222 -39.32 -11.55 -20.27
C PRO A 222 -39.28 -12.96 -20.87
N THR A 223 -38.27 -13.26 -21.69
CA THR A 223 -37.91 -14.64 -22.06
C THR A 223 -36.66 -15.04 -21.27
N TRP A 224 -36.84 -15.88 -20.26
CA TRP A 224 -35.74 -16.46 -19.50
C TRP A 224 -35.31 -17.80 -20.12
N PRO A 225 -34.00 -18.07 -20.33
CA PRO A 225 -33.52 -19.43 -20.49
C PRO A 225 -33.75 -20.20 -19.19
N ARG A 226 -34.31 -21.40 -19.31
CA ARG A 226 -34.63 -22.28 -18.18
C ARG A 226 -33.33 -22.73 -17.49
N PRO A 227 -33.18 -22.57 -16.16
CA PRO A 227 -32.00 -23.05 -15.45
C PRO A 227 -31.97 -24.59 -15.43
N PRO A 228 -30.77 -25.22 -15.43
CA PRO A 228 -30.69 -26.65 -15.14
C PRO A 228 -31.21 -26.89 -13.72
N SER A 229 -32.01 -27.94 -13.56
CA SER A 229 -32.61 -28.32 -12.28
C SER A 229 -31.54 -28.55 -11.21
N ALA A 230 -31.62 -27.78 -10.11
CA ALA A 230 -30.80 -27.98 -8.92
C ALA A 230 -31.13 -29.32 -8.24
N PRO A 231 -30.15 -30.01 -7.61
CA PRO A 231 -30.43 -31.11 -6.71
C PRO A 231 -31.21 -30.58 -5.50
N HIS A 232 -32.22 -31.33 -5.08
CA HIS A 232 -33.10 -30.96 -3.98
C HIS A 232 -32.33 -30.76 -2.66
N GLY A 233 -32.59 -29.64 -1.99
CA GLY A 233 -32.56 -29.57 -0.52
C GLY A 233 -31.48 -28.71 0.11
N VAL A 234 -31.51 -27.38 -0.07
CA VAL A 234 -31.06 -26.44 0.97
C VAL A 234 -32.02 -25.26 0.99
N ARG A 235 -32.64 -25.02 2.15
CA ARG A 235 -33.57 -23.92 2.41
C ARG A 235 -32.82 -22.88 3.21
N CYS A 236 -32.49 -21.74 2.62
CA CYS A 236 -31.94 -20.60 3.36
C CYS A 236 -33.09 -19.67 3.77
N THR A 237 -33.35 -19.57 5.07
CA THR A 237 -34.15 -18.49 5.68
C THR A 237 -33.25 -17.28 5.94
N PRO A 238 -33.64 -16.05 5.56
CA PRO A 238 -32.89 -14.86 5.91
C PRO A 238 -33.19 -14.48 7.36
N THR A 239 -32.15 -14.36 8.20
CA THR A 239 -32.30 -13.75 9.52
C THR A 239 -31.22 -12.71 9.74
N SER A 240 -31.69 -11.47 9.86
CA SER A 240 -31.17 -10.29 10.59
C SER A 240 -29.66 -10.04 10.64
N ALA A 241 -29.26 -8.87 10.11
CA ALA A 241 -27.94 -8.27 10.22
C ALA A 241 -27.47 -8.08 11.67
N PRO A 242 -26.15 -8.20 11.96
CA PRO A 242 -25.56 -7.62 13.15
C PRO A 242 -24.71 -6.39 12.85
N THR A 243 -24.98 -5.42 13.71
CA THR A 243 -24.35 -4.14 14.04
C THR A 243 -22.82 -4.09 14.08
N SER A 244 -22.30 -2.95 13.62
CA SER A 244 -20.98 -2.40 13.89
C SER A 244 -20.71 -2.19 15.39
N ASN A 245 -19.49 -2.43 15.86
CA ASN A 245 -18.86 -1.58 16.87
C ASN A 245 -17.33 -1.72 16.88
N ALA A 246 -16.67 -0.57 16.88
CA ALA A 246 -15.25 -0.39 17.12
C ALA A 246 -14.99 -0.06 18.60
N GLY A 247 -13.80 -0.42 19.11
CA GLY A 247 -13.14 0.32 20.19
C GLY A 247 -12.72 -0.44 21.48
N SER A 248 -11.40 -0.53 21.66
CA SER A 248 -10.63 -0.28 22.90
C SER A 248 -10.43 -1.38 23.97
N ALA A 249 -9.15 -1.63 24.30
CA ALA A 249 -8.61 -2.31 25.51
C ALA A 249 -8.55 -1.31 26.72
N PRO A 250 -8.12 -1.62 27.99
CA PRO A 250 -7.26 -2.74 28.49
C PRO A 250 -7.59 -3.33 29.91
N GLY A 251 -6.84 -4.37 30.35
CA GLY A 251 -6.67 -4.74 31.78
C GLY A 251 -6.66 -6.25 32.14
N SER A 252 -5.69 -6.68 32.96
CA SER A 252 -5.63 -7.98 33.72
C SER A 252 -5.60 -7.66 35.24
N PRO A 253 -5.66 -8.60 36.24
CA PRO A 253 -5.97 -10.05 36.30
C PRO A 253 -6.93 -10.53 37.47
N GLY A 254 -7.60 -11.70 37.30
CA GLY A 254 -8.07 -12.72 38.31
C GLY A 254 -9.10 -12.36 39.43
N PRO A 255 -9.65 -13.33 40.23
CA PRO A 255 -9.84 -14.79 40.08
C PRO A 255 -11.30 -15.31 40.37
N ASP A 256 -11.46 -16.65 40.36
CA ASP A 256 -12.50 -17.50 40.99
C ASP A 256 -13.80 -17.96 40.25
N ARG A 257 -13.72 -19.24 39.82
CA ARG A 257 -14.51 -20.43 40.23
C ARG A 257 -16.00 -20.63 39.84
N ALA A 258 -16.18 -21.68 39.01
CA ALA A 258 -17.26 -22.68 38.90
C ALA A 258 -18.71 -22.20 38.67
N ARG A 259 -19.54 -22.78 37.78
CA ARG A 259 -19.84 -24.22 37.61
C ARG A 259 -20.72 -24.43 36.36
N THR A 260 -20.47 -25.53 35.64
CA THR A 260 -21.42 -26.37 34.88
C THR A 260 -22.32 -25.76 33.79
N GLY A 261 -22.01 -26.12 32.54
CA GLY A 261 -22.95 -26.18 31.42
C GLY A 261 -22.23 -26.70 30.18
N SER A 262 -22.54 -27.93 29.75
CA SER A 262 -22.01 -28.54 28.53
C SER A 262 -22.21 -27.61 27.32
N PRO A 263 -21.21 -27.44 26.42
CA PRO A 263 -21.38 -26.60 25.24
C PRO A 263 -22.34 -27.25 24.24
N PRO A 264 -23.20 -26.48 23.55
CA PRO A 264 -23.99 -27.00 22.45
C PRO A 264 -23.06 -27.34 21.28
N VAL A 265 -23.34 -28.49 20.68
CA VAL A 265 -22.71 -29.05 19.49
C VAL A 265 -22.73 -28.03 18.33
N TRP A 266 -21.55 -27.61 17.88
CA TRP A 266 -21.37 -26.76 16.69
C TRP A 266 -21.49 -27.63 15.43
N ARG A 267 -22.40 -27.26 14.52
CA ARG A 267 -22.55 -27.91 13.20
C ARG A 267 -21.65 -27.20 12.18
N PRO A 268 -21.01 -27.94 11.24
CA PRO A 268 -20.07 -27.38 10.29
C PRO A 268 -20.83 -26.93 9.05
N ASP A 269 -21.02 -25.63 8.88
CA ASP A 269 -21.34 -25.01 7.59
C ASP A 269 -21.09 -23.51 7.73
N SER A 270 -19.84 -23.11 7.55
CA SER A 270 -19.46 -21.70 7.50
C SER A 270 -18.40 -21.52 6.42
N SER A 271 -18.85 -21.16 5.22
CA SER A 271 -17.99 -20.61 4.16
C SER A 271 -17.62 -19.17 4.53
N TRP A 272 -16.34 -18.82 4.43
CA TRP A 272 -15.89 -17.44 4.57
C TRP A 272 -15.90 -16.75 3.21
N THR A 273 -16.47 -15.54 3.18
CA THR A 273 -16.47 -14.67 2.01
C THR A 273 -15.67 -13.44 2.36
N THR A 274 -14.56 -13.19 1.66
CA THR A 274 -13.87 -11.91 1.75
C THR A 274 -14.58 -10.92 0.83
N ALA A 275 -15.13 -9.85 1.40
CA ALA A 275 -15.74 -8.75 0.68
C ALA A 275 -15.03 -7.46 1.08
N ALA A 276 -14.38 -6.78 0.13
CA ALA A 276 -13.74 -5.49 0.36
C ALA A 276 -14.59 -4.38 -0.29
N GLY A 277 -15.16 -3.51 0.55
CA GLY A 277 -16.09 -2.47 0.12
C GLY A 277 -15.44 -1.13 -0.18
N PRO A 278 -16.19 -0.20 -0.78
CA PRO A 278 -15.80 1.19 -0.77
C PRO A 278 -15.65 1.60 0.71
N SER A 279 -14.44 2.01 1.08
CA SER A 279 -14.12 2.54 2.41
C SER A 279 -15.20 3.54 2.82
N SER A 280 -15.80 3.33 4.00
CA SER A 280 -16.74 4.26 4.60
C SER A 280 -16.14 5.67 4.65
N ARG A 281 -16.98 6.64 4.30
CA ARG A 281 -16.70 8.08 4.28
C ARG A 281 -16.10 8.55 5.60
N GLU A 282 -14.79 8.73 5.64
CA GLU A 282 -14.13 9.79 6.39
C GLU A 282 -12.83 10.15 5.66
N SER A 283 -12.65 11.44 5.48
CA SER A 283 -11.65 12.11 4.64
C SER A 283 -10.22 11.61 4.88
N THR A 284 -9.77 10.70 4.03
CA THR A 284 -8.35 10.47 3.70
C THR A 284 -8.22 10.58 2.18
N PRO A 285 -7.21 11.29 1.65
CA PRO A 285 -7.05 11.45 0.22
C PRO A 285 -6.84 10.09 -0.46
N HIS A 286 -7.67 9.85 -1.47
CA HIS A 286 -7.79 8.67 -2.33
C HIS A 286 -6.53 7.80 -2.46
N ILE A 287 -6.54 6.63 -1.82
CA ILE A 287 -5.79 5.47 -2.29
C ILE A 287 -6.76 4.69 -3.20
N PRO A 288 -6.54 4.59 -4.53
CA PRO A 288 -7.34 3.70 -5.35
C PRO A 288 -7.17 2.26 -4.83
N PRO A 289 -8.22 1.40 -4.82
CA PRO A 289 -8.02 0.00 -4.46
C PRO A 289 -6.96 -0.58 -5.43
N PRO A 290 -5.90 -1.22 -4.92
CA PRO A 290 -4.75 -1.54 -5.74
C PRO A 290 -5.10 -2.60 -6.81
N PRO A 291 -4.33 -2.67 -7.91
CA PRO A 291 -4.41 -3.74 -8.92
C PRO A 291 -4.30 -5.18 -8.35
N GLN A 292 -4.04 -5.33 -7.05
CA GLN A 292 -3.84 -6.58 -6.33
C GLN A 292 -5.06 -7.50 -6.31
N TYR A 293 -6.32 -7.01 -6.22
CA TYR A 293 -7.47 -7.93 -6.15
C TYR A 293 -7.74 -8.67 -7.48
N ALA A 294 -7.58 -7.98 -8.62
CA ALA A 294 -7.68 -8.59 -9.93
C ALA A 294 -6.51 -9.56 -10.20
N ASP A 295 -5.32 -9.23 -9.66
CA ASP A 295 -4.16 -10.10 -9.68
C ASP A 295 -4.37 -11.34 -8.82
N GLU A 296 -4.88 -11.19 -7.60
CA GLU A 296 -5.14 -12.26 -6.65
C GLU A 296 -6.15 -13.27 -7.20
N ILE A 297 -7.25 -12.80 -7.77
CA ILE A 297 -8.24 -13.69 -8.42
C ILE A 297 -7.56 -14.47 -9.54
N ALA A 298 -6.88 -13.81 -10.46
CA ALA A 298 -6.28 -14.49 -11.61
C ALA A 298 -5.17 -15.47 -11.21
N VAL A 299 -4.34 -15.12 -10.23
CA VAL A 299 -3.29 -16.00 -9.73
C VAL A 299 -3.91 -17.19 -9.01
N THR A 300 -4.80 -16.95 -8.05
CA THR A 300 -5.40 -18.00 -7.22
C THR A 300 -6.23 -18.96 -8.05
N THR A 301 -6.95 -18.48 -9.08
CA THR A 301 -7.67 -19.33 -10.04
C THR A 301 -6.74 -20.19 -10.89
N ALA A 302 -5.52 -19.75 -11.16
CA ALA A 302 -4.54 -20.50 -11.95
C ALA A 302 -3.72 -21.51 -11.12
N LEU A 303 -3.85 -21.52 -9.79
CA LEU A 303 -3.05 -22.39 -8.93
C LEU A 303 -3.40 -23.87 -9.13
N PRO A 304 -2.40 -24.74 -9.31
CA PRO A 304 -2.60 -26.18 -9.25
C PRO A 304 -3.10 -26.62 -7.87
N ALA A 305 -3.96 -27.64 -7.83
CA ALA A 305 -4.50 -28.18 -6.59
C ALA A 305 -3.38 -28.56 -5.59
N GLY A 306 -3.51 -28.13 -4.33
CA GLY A 306 -2.54 -28.41 -3.25
C GLY A 306 -1.40 -27.39 -3.12
N ILE A 307 -1.37 -26.33 -3.93
CA ILE A 307 -0.48 -25.18 -3.72
C ILE A 307 -1.15 -24.14 -2.82
N GLY A 308 -2.34 -23.70 -3.21
CA GLY A 308 -3.18 -22.77 -2.46
C GLY A 308 -4.62 -23.27 -2.33
N PRO A 309 -5.51 -22.42 -1.81
CA PRO A 309 -6.92 -22.76 -1.65
C PRO A 309 -7.59 -22.84 -3.03
N GLY A 310 -8.42 -23.86 -3.23
CA GLY A 310 -9.24 -23.98 -4.44
C GLY A 310 -10.25 -22.84 -4.56
N VAL A 311 -10.40 -22.25 -5.75
CA VAL A 311 -11.42 -21.23 -6.01
C VAL A 311 -12.79 -21.89 -6.20
N ARG A 312 -13.80 -21.47 -5.43
CA ARG A 312 -15.19 -21.93 -5.56
C ARG A 312 -15.95 -21.11 -6.59
N TRP A 313 -15.79 -19.80 -6.52
CA TRP A 313 -16.27 -18.85 -7.51
C TRP A 313 -15.54 -17.52 -7.30
N SER A 314 -15.51 -16.69 -8.32
CA SER A 314 -15.04 -15.32 -8.25
C SER A 314 -15.95 -14.47 -9.10
N ALA A 315 -16.01 -13.17 -8.82
CA ALA A 315 -16.73 -12.23 -9.66
C ALA A 315 -15.93 -10.95 -9.78
N ALA A 316 -15.78 -10.49 -11.02
CA ALA A 316 -15.20 -9.19 -11.28
C ALA A 316 -16.23 -8.08 -10.95
N PRO A 317 -15.82 -6.81 -10.76
CA PRO A 317 -16.71 -5.71 -10.43
C PRO A 317 -17.87 -5.57 -11.41
N GLU A 318 -17.65 -5.91 -12.69
CA GLU A 318 -18.65 -5.90 -13.75
C GLU A 318 -19.78 -6.90 -13.51
N GLU A 319 -19.49 -7.99 -12.79
CA GLU A 319 -20.41 -9.13 -12.55
C GLU A 319 -21.11 -9.03 -11.18
N SER A 320 -20.65 -8.14 -10.30
CA SER A 320 -20.96 -8.20 -8.87
C SER A 320 -21.38 -6.87 -8.23
N GLY A 321 -21.72 -5.87 -9.04
CA GLY A 321 -22.14 -4.56 -8.55
C GLY A 321 -20.98 -3.71 -8.02
N GLY A 322 -19.79 -3.82 -8.64
CA GLY A 322 -18.63 -2.99 -8.33
C GLY A 322 -17.62 -3.59 -7.35
N TRP A 323 -17.79 -4.87 -7.00
CA TRP A 323 -16.96 -5.54 -6.00
C TRP A 323 -16.03 -6.58 -6.63
N TRP A 324 -14.83 -6.71 -6.10
CA TRP A 324 -14.07 -7.92 -6.35
C TRP A 324 -14.54 -8.98 -5.37
N TRP A 325 -15.01 -10.12 -5.88
CA TRP A 325 -15.30 -11.28 -5.05
C TRP A 325 -14.38 -12.42 -5.41
N LEU A 326 -13.80 -13.01 -4.37
CA LEU A 326 -13.05 -14.25 -4.45
C LEU A 326 -13.55 -15.16 -3.34
N CYS A 327 -14.26 -16.22 -3.70
CA CYS A 327 -14.69 -17.26 -2.78
C CYS A 327 -13.76 -18.46 -2.90
N LEU A 328 -13.10 -18.77 -1.80
CA LEU A 328 -12.10 -19.81 -1.70
C LEU A 328 -12.66 -21.02 -0.94
N GLU A 329 -12.03 -22.18 -1.14
CA GLU A 329 -12.23 -23.31 -0.25
C GLU A 329 -11.86 -22.90 1.17
N ASP A 330 -12.68 -23.31 2.14
CA ASP A 330 -12.31 -23.18 3.54
C ASP A 330 -11.18 -24.17 3.85
N VAL A 331 -9.99 -23.65 4.09
CA VAL A 331 -8.84 -24.47 4.50
C VAL A 331 -8.77 -24.45 6.02
N ALA A 332 -9.34 -25.48 6.63
CA ALA A 332 -9.13 -25.72 8.06
C ALA A 332 -7.63 -25.91 8.33
N GLY A 333 -7.04 -25.02 9.12
CA GLY A 333 -5.61 -25.07 9.43
C GLY A 333 -5.16 -23.99 10.41
N THR A 334 -3.91 -24.09 10.82
CA THR A 334 -3.24 -23.12 11.71
C THR A 334 -2.00 -22.57 11.02
N HIS A 335 -1.64 -21.32 11.31
CA HIS A 335 -0.38 -20.75 10.81
C HIS A 335 0.82 -21.49 11.40
N PRO A 336 1.81 -21.91 10.58
CA PRO A 336 2.98 -22.65 11.06
C PRO A 336 3.90 -21.77 11.91
N VAL A 337 4.50 -22.33 12.95
CA VAL A 337 5.55 -21.66 13.74
C VAL A 337 6.93 -22.02 13.17
N LEU A 338 7.57 -21.05 12.55
CA LEU A 338 8.86 -21.23 11.86
C LEU A 338 10.08 -21.21 12.80
N ALA A 339 9.99 -21.91 13.92
CA ALA A 339 11.08 -22.01 14.89
C ALA A 339 12.10 -23.11 14.54
N PRO A 340 13.36 -23.01 15.00
CA PRO A 340 14.39 -24.00 14.72
C PRO A 340 13.99 -25.42 15.15
N GLY A 341 14.15 -26.38 14.24
CA GLY A 341 13.94 -27.80 14.51
C GLY A 341 12.48 -28.26 14.62
N THR A 342 11.50 -27.37 14.39
CA THR A 342 10.08 -27.77 14.41
C THR A 342 9.66 -28.50 13.14
N ALA A 343 8.64 -29.34 13.27
CA ALA A 343 7.99 -29.95 12.09
C ALA A 343 7.36 -28.88 11.18
N ASP A 344 6.84 -27.80 11.75
CA ASP A 344 6.23 -26.69 11.03
C ASP A 344 7.21 -26.01 10.07
N THR A 345 8.44 -25.75 10.52
CA THR A 345 9.50 -25.21 9.66
C THR A 345 9.75 -26.13 8.48
N ARG A 346 9.92 -27.44 8.71
CA ARG A 346 10.13 -28.41 7.62
C ARG A 346 8.97 -28.43 6.64
N LEU A 347 7.73 -28.44 7.14
CA LEU A 347 6.52 -28.47 6.32
C LEU A 347 6.33 -27.20 5.49
N ALA A 348 6.69 -26.03 6.03
CA ALA A 348 6.69 -24.76 5.30
C ALA A 348 7.72 -24.77 4.16
N VAL A 349 8.94 -25.24 4.42
CA VAL A 349 9.96 -25.42 3.36
C VAL A 349 9.48 -26.46 2.34
N ASP A 350 8.79 -27.53 2.75
CA ASP A 350 8.21 -28.53 1.83
C ASP A 350 7.17 -27.87 0.91
N ALA A 351 6.36 -26.95 1.43
CA ALA A 351 5.37 -26.20 0.65
C ALA A 351 6.01 -25.27 -0.37
N VAL A 352 7.04 -24.51 0.01
CA VAL A 352 7.75 -23.60 -0.92
C VAL A 352 8.47 -24.39 -2.02
N GLU A 353 9.05 -25.55 -1.71
CA GLU A 353 9.65 -26.42 -2.72
C GLU A 353 8.62 -27.00 -3.69
N ARG A 354 7.46 -27.44 -3.17
CA ARG A 354 6.34 -27.88 -4.02
C ARG A 354 5.85 -26.76 -4.92
N ALA A 355 5.74 -25.53 -4.40
CA ALA A 355 5.37 -24.36 -5.18
C ALA A 355 6.40 -24.08 -6.29
N ALA A 356 7.69 -23.96 -5.95
CA ALA A 356 8.76 -23.73 -6.92
C ALA A 356 8.74 -24.73 -8.08
N ARG A 357 8.52 -26.03 -7.80
CA ARG A 357 8.42 -27.06 -8.85
C ARG A 357 7.15 -26.97 -9.69
N ARG A 358 5.99 -26.79 -9.06
CA ARG A 358 4.69 -26.88 -9.75
C ARG A 358 4.24 -25.58 -10.39
N LEU A 359 4.88 -24.48 -10.03
CA LEU A 359 4.62 -23.16 -10.56
C LEU A 359 5.68 -22.72 -11.59
N THR A 360 6.52 -23.66 -12.04
CA THR A 360 7.52 -23.46 -13.10
C THR A 360 7.21 -24.41 -14.28
N PRO A 361 6.90 -23.88 -15.48
CA PRO A 361 6.63 -22.47 -15.77
C PRO A 361 5.32 -21.99 -15.10
N SER A 362 5.15 -20.68 -15.02
CA SER A 362 4.00 -20.03 -14.41
C SER A 362 2.69 -20.50 -15.06
N PRO A 363 1.72 -21.01 -14.28
CA PRO A 363 0.41 -21.37 -14.80
C PRO A 363 -0.49 -20.13 -15.05
N ALA A 364 -0.13 -18.98 -14.47
CA ALA A 364 -0.91 -17.75 -14.59
C ALA A 364 -0.52 -16.95 -15.84
N GLY A 365 -1.53 -16.50 -16.59
CA GLY A 365 -1.37 -15.59 -17.73
C GLY A 365 -1.23 -14.12 -17.32
N GLY A 366 -0.55 -13.34 -18.15
CA GLY A 366 -0.38 -11.89 -17.92
C GLY A 366 0.53 -11.54 -16.74
N THR A 367 1.41 -12.46 -16.32
CA THR A 367 2.39 -12.21 -15.26
C THR A 367 3.40 -11.15 -15.66
N ARG A 368 3.95 -10.47 -14.66
CA ARG A 368 4.96 -9.42 -14.85
C ARG A 368 6.29 -9.84 -14.24
N PRO A 369 7.44 -9.47 -14.85
CA PRO A 369 8.75 -9.76 -14.27
C PRO A 369 8.88 -9.14 -12.87
N VAL A 370 9.34 -9.92 -11.90
CA VAL A 370 9.50 -9.48 -10.50
C VAL A 370 10.41 -8.25 -10.41
N ALA A 371 11.54 -8.23 -11.14
CA ALA A 371 12.43 -7.07 -11.21
C ALA A 371 11.72 -5.77 -11.59
N ARG A 372 10.74 -5.82 -12.50
CA ARG A 372 10.03 -4.64 -12.99
C ARG A 372 9.05 -4.08 -11.96
N VAL A 373 8.38 -4.94 -11.20
CA VAL A 373 7.35 -4.53 -10.24
C VAL A 373 7.97 -4.24 -8.86
N VAL A 374 8.81 -5.14 -8.39
CA VAL A 374 9.41 -5.14 -7.06
C VAL A 374 10.73 -4.37 -7.00
N GLY A 375 11.50 -4.37 -8.08
CA GLY A 375 12.80 -3.68 -8.14
C GLY A 375 12.76 -2.22 -7.65
N PRO A 376 11.79 -1.40 -8.08
CA PRO A 376 11.62 -0.03 -7.58
C PRO A 376 11.35 0.08 -6.08
N TRP A 377 10.88 -1.00 -5.43
CA TRP A 377 10.64 -1.03 -3.99
C TRP A 377 11.93 -1.34 -3.21
N MET A 378 12.84 -2.14 -3.80
CA MET A 378 14.11 -2.57 -3.19
C MET A 378 15.25 -1.57 -3.43
N THR A 379 14.96 -0.27 -3.33
CA THR A 379 15.96 0.81 -3.45
C THR A 379 16.07 1.65 -2.18
N GLY A 380 15.86 0.99 -1.04
CA GLY A 380 15.73 1.66 0.25
C GLY A 380 17.03 2.31 0.72
N TRP A 381 18.20 1.73 0.44
CA TRP A 381 19.47 2.34 0.82
C TRP A 381 19.77 3.57 -0.02
N SER A 382 19.50 3.52 -1.33
CA SER A 382 19.60 4.72 -2.18
C SER A 382 18.71 5.86 -1.68
N ALA A 383 17.48 5.56 -1.25
CA ALA A 383 16.58 6.55 -0.67
C ALA A 383 17.06 7.05 0.70
N LEU A 384 17.67 6.19 1.52
CA LEU A 384 18.17 6.57 2.84
C LEU A 384 19.43 7.45 2.78
N ARG A 385 20.17 7.47 1.66
CA ARG A 385 21.31 8.39 1.44
C ARG A 385 20.91 9.86 1.39
N THR A 386 19.65 10.16 1.08
CA THR A 386 19.18 11.53 0.89
C THR A 386 18.41 12.08 2.11
N VAL A 387 18.36 11.34 3.22
CA VAL A 387 17.67 11.73 4.45
C VAL A 387 18.62 11.62 5.65
N PRO A 388 18.36 12.32 6.78
CA PRO A 388 19.22 12.22 7.96
C PRO A 388 19.34 10.78 8.48
N SER A 389 20.57 10.38 8.83
CA SER A 389 20.90 9.05 9.37
C SER A 389 20.46 8.84 10.82
N ALA A 390 19.83 9.85 11.45
CA ALA A 390 19.34 9.75 12.83
C ALA A 390 18.37 8.56 12.98
N GLY A 391 18.65 7.69 13.95
CA GLY A 391 17.88 6.46 14.20
C GLY A 391 18.07 5.35 13.15
N LEU A 392 19.05 5.48 12.24
CA LEU A 392 19.49 4.37 11.40
C LEU A 392 20.40 3.44 12.21
N ASP A 393 20.34 2.14 11.92
CA ASP A 393 21.28 1.18 12.49
C ASP A 393 22.75 1.62 12.24
N PRO A 394 23.63 1.62 13.26
CA PRO A 394 24.99 2.12 13.11
C PRO A 394 25.84 1.36 12.10
N TRP A 395 25.65 0.05 11.96
CA TRP A 395 26.37 -0.75 10.96
C TRP A 395 25.88 -0.41 9.56
N ALA A 396 24.57 -0.31 9.35
CA ALA A 396 23.99 0.09 8.08
C ALA A 396 24.43 1.52 7.69
N GLY A 397 24.50 2.44 8.65
CA GLY A 397 24.99 3.80 8.44
C GLY A 397 26.45 3.86 7.98
N ARG A 398 27.34 3.05 8.56
CA ARG A 398 28.76 2.98 8.14
C ARG A 398 28.93 2.42 6.73
N HIS A 399 28.05 1.50 6.33
CA HIS A 399 28.14 0.79 5.05
C HIS A 399 27.17 1.32 3.98
N LEU A 400 26.50 2.45 4.24
CA LEU A 400 25.35 2.93 3.44
C LEU A 400 25.67 3.08 1.94
N ASP A 401 26.84 3.63 1.60
CA ASP A 401 27.23 3.79 0.19
C ASP A 401 27.46 2.46 -0.51
N LEU A 402 28.00 1.45 0.19
CA LEU A 402 28.16 0.11 -0.36
C LEU A 402 26.80 -0.56 -0.55
N LEU A 403 25.95 -0.49 0.48
CA LEU A 403 24.61 -1.08 0.45
C LEU A 403 23.76 -0.52 -0.69
N ALA A 404 23.80 0.80 -0.92
CA ALA A 404 23.10 1.45 -2.03
C ALA A 404 23.67 1.08 -3.41
N ARG A 405 24.95 0.72 -3.52
CA ARG A 405 25.52 0.23 -4.79
C ARG A 405 25.02 -1.17 -5.12
N ILE A 406 24.97 -2.07 -4.14
CA ILE A 406 24.71 -3.49 -4.39
C ILE A 406 23.22 -3.89 -4.36
N GLU A 407 22.33 -3.03 -3.85
CA GLU A 407 20.90 -3.38 -3.64
C GLU A 407 20.12 -3.74 -4.90
N ARG A 408 20.67 -3.45 -6.09
CA ARG A 408 20.06 -3.76 -7.39
C ARG A 408 20.77 -4.88 -8.15
N ASP A 409 21.92 -5.36 -7.67
CA ASP A 409 22.77 -6.31 -8.42
C ASP A 409 22.13 -7.70 -8.57
N TRP A 410 21.04 -7.97 -7.84
CA TRP A 410 20.25 -9.19 -7.98
C TRP A 410 19.36 -9.22 -9.22
N TRP A 411 19.08 -8.07 -9.85
CA TRP A 411 18.14 -7.95 -10.97
C TRP A 411 18.41 -8.90 -12.12
N PRO A 412 19.64 -9.00 -12.67
CA PRO A 412 19.92 -9.90 -13.78
C PRO A 412 19.65 -11.37 -13.45
N ALA A 413 19.92 -11.80 -12.20
CA ALA A 413 19.71 -13.17 -11.74
C ALA A 413 18.24 -13.48 -11.37
N SER A 414 17.35 -12.48 -11.42
CA SER A 414 15.93 -12.64 -11.08
C SER A 414 15.06 -13.15 -12.23
N ALA A 415 15.60 -13.18 -13.45
CA ALA A 415 14.89 -13.68 -14.61
C ALA A 415 14.55 -15.18 -14.46
N GLY A 416 13.33 -15.55 -14.80
CA GLY A 416 12.83 -16.92 -14.74
C GLY A 416 11.32 -16.96 -14.94
N ASP A 417 10.80 -18.16 -15.15
CA ASP A 417 9.40 -18.37 -15.53
C ASP A 417 8.53 -18.86 -14.37
N THR A 418 9.02 -18.87 -13.13
CA THR A 418 8.27 -19.33 -11.96
C THR A 418 7.25 -18.28 -11.53
N LEU A 419 5.99 -18.65 -11.30
CA LEU A 419 5.03 -17.78 -10.60
C LEU A 419 5.49 -17.62 -9.14
N LEU A 420 5.80 -16.39 -8.75
CA LEU A 420 6.35 -16.07 -7.43
C LEU A 420 5.27 -15.54 -6.49
N HIS A 421 5.36 -15.92 -5.22
CA HIS A 421 4.51 -15.37 -4.18
C HIS A 421 5.00 -13.98 -3.73
N TRP A 422 6.32 -13.78 -3.64
CA TRP A 422 7.01 -12.55 -3.20
C TRP A 422 6.78 -12.14 -1.73
N ASP A 423 5.62 -12.42 -1.15
CA ASP A 423 5.26 -12.03 0.23
C ASP A 423 5.10 -13.24 1.17
N LEU A 424 6.06 -14.17 1.13
CA LEU A 424 6.00 -15.37 1.98
C LEU A 424 6.32 -15.03 3.44
N HIS A 425 5.38 -15.33 4.32
CA HIS A 425 5.54 -15.28 5.77
C HIS A 425 4.55 -16.25 6.45
N PRO A 426 4.70 -16.55 7.75
CA PRO A 426 3.86 -17.56 8.43
C PRO A 426 2.35 -17.32 8.34
N ALA A 427 1.93 -16.05 8.36
CA ALA A 427 0.52 -15.69 8.20
C ALA A 427 -0.03 -15.90 6.78
N ASN A 428 0.83 -16.03 5.76
CA ASN A 428 0.44 -16.43 4.40
C ASN A 428 0.57 -17.95 4.16
N MET A 429 0.58 -18.72 5.25
CA MET A 429 0.67 -20.19 5.22
C MET A 429 -0.35 -20.80 6.17
N LEU A 430 -0.99 -21.91 5.76
CA LEU A 430 -1.87 -22.70 6.63
C LEU A 430 -1.43 -24.16 6.64
N ARG A 431 -1.16 -24.69 7.83
CA ARG A 431 -0.93 -26.12 8.07
C ARG A 431 -2.26 -26.82 8.30
N ARG A 432 -2.60 -27.77 7.42
CA ARG A 432 -3.80 -28.61 7.56
C ARG A 432 -3.65 -29.56 8.77
N PRO A 433 -4.73 -29.88 9.49
CA PRO A 433 -4.69 -30.80 10.61
C PRO A 433 -4.25 -32.21 10.15
N ALA A 434 -3.51 -32.90 11.02
CA ALA A 434 -2.99 -34.25 10.74
C ALA A 434 -4.09 -35.33 10.66
N GLY A 435 -5.30 -35.06 11.16
CA GLY A 435 -6.46 -35.95 11.07
C GLY A 435 -7.44 -35.62 9.94
N GLY A 436 -7.06 -34.78 8.99
CA GLY A 436 -7.88 -34.40 7.83
C GLY A 436 -7.92 -35.45 6.72
N HIS A 437 -8.34 -35.06 5.51
CA HIS A 437 -8.34 -35.94 4.33
C HIS A 437 -6.97 -36.64 4.18
N PRO A 438 -6.93 -37.99 4.10
CA PRO A 438 -5.70 -38.77 4.31
C PRO A 438 -4.56 -38.41 3.35
N GLU A 439 -4.88 -37.92 2.15
CA GLU A 439 -3.88 -37.54 1.14
C GLU A 439 -3.23 -36.17 1.36
N ARG A 440 -3.76 -35.31 2.24
CA ARG A 440 -3.28 -33.91 2.43
C ARG A 440 -3.11 -33.51 3.90
N ALA A 441 -3.11 -34.50 4.79
CA ALA A 441 -3.02 -34.29 6.23
C ALA A 441 -1.64 -33.75 6.63
N GLY A 442 -1.60 -32.68 7.42
CA GLY A 442 -0.35 -32.06 7.87
C GLY A 442 0.35 -31.20 6.82
N GLU A 443 -0.15 -31.12 5.59
CA GLU A 443 0.45 -30.28 4.55
C GLU A 443 0.27 -28.79 4.84
N VAL A 444 1.29 -28.00 4.48
CA VAL A 444 1.20 -26.54 4.43
C VAL A 444 0.77 -26.12 3.02
N VAL A 445 -0.25 -25.26 2.95
CA VAL A 445 -0.66 -24.54 1.74
C VAL A 445 -0.32 -23.06 1.88
N ILE A 446 -0.08 -22.41 0.75
CA ILE A 446 0.26 -20.98 0.67
C ILE A 446 -1.01 -20.23 0.27
N ILE A 447 -1.35 -19.18 1.04
CA ILE A 447 -2.54 -18.35 0.86
C ILE A 447 -2.14 -16.89 0.59
N ASP A 448 -3.10 -16.03 0.26
CA ASP A 448 -2.88 -14.60 -0.02
C ASP A 448 -1.93 -14.34 -1.21
N TRP A 449 -2.31 -14.87 -2.38
CA TRP A 449 -1.56 -14.73 -3.63
C TRP A 449 -1.79 -13.37 -4.31
N SER A 450 -1.51 -12.28 -3.62
CA SER A 450 -1.94 -10.94 -4.04
C SER A 450 -1.11 -10.31 -5.19
N TYR A 451 -0.07 -10.99 -5.69
CA TYR A 451 0.80 -10.48 -6.75
C TYR A 451 0.91 -11.41 -7.95
N ARG A 452 0.61 -10.88 -9.14
CA ARG A 452 0.80 -11.59 -10.42
C ARG A 452 2.21 -11.39 -10.98
N LEU A 453 3.18 -12.11 -10.40
CA LEU A 453 4.62 -11.96 -10.68
C LEU A 453 5.25 -13.25 -11.21
N HIS A 454 6.21 -13.13 -12.12
CA HIS A 454 7.10 -14.22 -12.48
C HIS A 454 8.58 -13.86 -12.27
N GLY A 455 9.42 -14.86 -12.05
CA GLY A 455 10.87 -14.72 -11.94
C GLY A 455 11.54 -16.04 -11.60
N ALA A 456 12.78 -15.97 -11.15
CA ALA A 456 13.51 -17.13 -10.67
C ALA A 456 12.98 -17.63 -9.32
N ALA A 457 12.72 -18.93 -9.19
CA ALA A 457 12.17 -19.56 -7.98
C ALA A 457 12.96 -19.29 -6.67
N TRP A 458 14.25 -18.94 -6.78
CA TRP A 458 15.08 -18.63 -5.62
C TRP A 458 14.64 -17.34 -4.90
N ILE A 459 13.86 -16.46 -5.55
CA ILE A 459 13.37 -15.22 -4.94
C ILE A 459 12.49 -15.53 -3.71
N ASP A 460 11.53 -16.45 -3.83
CA ASP A 460 10.69 -16.88 -2.71
C ASP A 460 11.49 -17.59 -1.61
N THR A 461 12.60 -18.25 -2.00
CA THR A 461 13.56 -18.82 -1.04
C THR A 461 14.24 -17.71 -0.23
N ALA A 462 14.69 -16.66 -0.90
CA ALA A 462 15.35 -15.52 -0.26
C ALA A 462 14.40 -14.74 0.67
N VAL A 463 13.15 -14.54 0.27
CA VAL A 463 12.09 -13.88 1.07
C VAL A 463 11.84 -14.61 2.40
N LEU A 464 11.98 -15.93 2.42
CA LEU A 464 11.74 -16.74 3.61
C LEU A 464 12.87 -16.65 4.66
N VAL A 465 14.09 -16.23 4.28
CA VAL A 465 15.25 -16.20 5.19
C VAL A 465 15.01 -15.26 6.39
N PRO A 466 14.60 -13.99 6.23
CA PRO A 466 14.30 -13.12 7.37
C PRO A 466 13.14 -13.64 8.23
N GLN A 467 12.19 -14.38 7.66
CA GLN A 467 11.07 -14.94 8.42
C GLN A 467 11.53 -16.07 9.36
N LEU A 468 12.48 -16.90 8.92
CA LEU A 468 13.11 -17.90 9.79
C LEU A 468 13.92 -17.25 10.90
N ILE A 469 14.63 -16.15 10.60
CA ILE A 469 15.37 -15.38 11.62
C ILE A 469 14.41 -14.78 12.65
N LEU A 470 13.27 -14.24 12.22
CA LEU A 470 12.20 -13.81 13.13
C LEU A 470 11.62 -14.96 13.95
N GLY A 471 11.60 -16.17 13.40
CA GLY A 471 11.25 -17.41 14.11
C GLY A 471 12.31 -17.90 15.11
N GLY A 472 13.46 -17.24 15.20
CA GLY A 472 14.53 -17.54 16.15
C GLY A 472 15.73 -18.29 15.57
N HIS A 473 15.81 -18.47 14.25
CA HIS A 473 17.00 -19.02 13.61
C HIS A 473 18.17 -18.02 13.62
N THR A 474 19.40 -18.50 13.76
CA THR A 474 20.57 -17.74 13.29
C THR A 474 20.56 -17.67 11.75
N PRO A 475 21.24 -16.69 11.12
CA PRO A 475 21.33 -16.63 9.65
C PRO A 475 21.82 -17.94 9.02
N ASP A 476 22.85 -18.52 9.61
CA ASP A 476 23.40 -19.83 9.27
C ASP A 476 22.36 -20.97 9.34
N GLN A 477 21.56 -21.00 10.40
CA GLN A 477 20.49 -21.98 10.56
C GLN A 477 19.36 -21.76 9.56
N ALA A 478 19.02 -20.51 9.26
CA ALA A 478 17.99 -20.16 8.30
C ALA A 478 18.39 -20.61 6.89
N GLU A 479 19.61 -20.30 6.44
CA GLU A 479 20.11 -20.73 5.13
C GLU A 479 20.22 -22.25 5.00
N ARG A 480 20.69 -22.94 6.05
CA ARG A 480 20.74 -24.41 6.07
C ARG A 480 19.34 -25.04 5.99
N ALA A 481 18.35 -24.46 6.67
CA ALA A 481 16.97 -24.95 6.60
C ALA A 481 16.40 -24.89 5.17
N LEU A 482 16.89 -23.94 4.35
CA LEU A 482 16.47 -23.74 2.97
C LEU A 482 17.42 -24.35 1.93
N ALA A 483 18.42 -25.13 2.35
CA ALA A 483 19.51 -25.59 1.46
C ALA A 483 19.05 -26.43 0.26
N ARG A 484 17.86 -27.06 0.33
CA ARG A 484 17.27 -27.83 -0.77
C ARG A 484 16.42 -27.00 -1.74
N LEU A 485 16.10 -25.76 -1.38
CA LEU A 485 15.34 -24.87 -2.25
C LEU A 485 16.24 -24.25 -3.34
N PRO A 486 15.65 -23.77 -4.45
CA PRO A 486 16.40 -23.12 -5.52
C PRO A 486 17.27 -21.96 -5.01
N ARG A 487 18.47 -21.84 -5.58
CA ARG A 487 19.45 -20.76 -5.33
C ARG A 487 19.86 -20.14 -6.67
N PRO A 488 20.28 -18.86 -6.72
CA PRO A 488 20.91 -18.32 -7.91
C PRO A 488 22.24 -19.02 -8.19
N ALA A 489 22.65 -19.06 -9.46
CA ALA A 489 23.94 -19.63 -9.84
C ALA A 489 25.12 -18.83 -9.27
N ASP A 490 24.95 -17.52 -9.19
CA ASP A 490 25.89 -16.60 -8.55
C ASP A 490 25.35 -16.20 -7.17
N ASP A 491 26.03 -16.64 -6.11
CA ASP A 491 25.63 -16.36 -4.73
C ASP A 491 25.74 -14.86 -4.38
N THR A 492 26.49 -14.06 -5.15
CA THR A 492 26.50 -12.60 -4.98
C THR A 492 25.12 -11.98 -5.24
N ALA A 493 24.32 -12.56 -6.13
CA ALA A 493 22.95 -12.11 -6.37
C ALA A 493 22.04 -12.35 -5.15
N PHE A 494 22.26 -13.43 -4.41
CA PHE A 494 21.51 -13.72 -3.19
C PHE A 494 21.89 -12.73 -2.06
N THR A 495 23.17 -12.35 -1.97
CA THR A 495 23.63 -11.28 -1.07
C THR A 495 23.08 -9.90 -1.47
N ALA A 496 23.08 -9.58 -2.77
CA ALA A 496 22.51 -8.34 -3.30
C ALA A 496 20.99 -8.25 -3.04
N PHE A 497 20.27 -9.37 -3.15
CA PHE A 497 18.86 -9.44 -2.81
C PHE A 497 18.63 -9.22 -1.31
N ALA A 498 19.46 -9.84 -0.45
CA ALA A 498 19.43 -9.58 0.99
C ALA A 498 19.65 -8.09 1.30
N ALA A 499 20.56 -7.42 0.56
CA ALA A 499 20.77 -5.98 0.68
C ALA A 499 19.52 -5.19 0.28
N GLY A 500 18.94 -5.45 -0.89
CA GLY A 500 17.72 -4.76 -1.33
C GLY A 500 16.52 -4.99 -0.39
N LEU A 501 16.37 -6.18 0.18
CA LEU A 501 15.28 -6.52 1.10
C LEU A 501 15.46 -5.81 2.45
N ALA A 502 16.69 -5.80 2.98
CA ALA A 502 17.00 -5.04 4.19
C ALA A 502 16.75 -3.54 4.01
N GLY A 503 17.11 -2.99 2.83
CA GLY A 503 16.86 -1.60 2.48
C GLY A 503 15.37 -1.27 2.40
N LEU A 504 14.58 -2.12 1.73
CA LEU A 504 13.13 -1.99 1.65
C LEU A 504 12.50 -1.86 3.05
N TRP A 505 12.84 -2.76 3.97
CA TRP A 505 12.27 -2.75 5.31
C TRP A 505 12.78 -1.59 6.17
N ALA A 506 14.07 -1.26 6.09
CA ALA A 506 14.65 -0.13 6.80
C ALA A 506 14.04 1.22 6.37
N ALA A 507 13.80 1.41 5.07
CA ALA A 507 13.14 2.61 4.56
C ALA A 507 11.64 2.61 4.91
N SER A 508 10.97 1.45 4.84
CA SER A 508 9.53 1.33 5.10
C SER A 508 9.18 1.56 6.56
N SER A 509 9.97 1.04 7.50
CA SER A 509 9.72 1.17 8.95
C SER A 509 9.79 2.62 9.44
N ARG A 510 10.50 3.49 8.71
CA ARG A 510 10.69 4.91 9.02
C ARG A 510 9.58 5.83 8.49
N ARG A 511 8.65 5.30 7.71
CA ARG A 511 7.50 6.06 7.21
C ARG A 511 6.44 6.21 8.32
N PRO A 512 5.58 7.24 8.27
CA PRO A 512 4.44 7.33 9.17
C PRO A 512 3.57 6.06 9.11
N PRO A 513 3.03 5.58 10.25
CA PRO A 513 2.12 4.44 10.24
C PRO A 513 0.85 4.79 9.45
N PRO A 514 0.37 3.90 8.57
CA PRO A 514 -0.88 4.14 7.86
C PRO A 514 -2.08 4.06 8.81
N ALA A 515 -3.13 4.82 8.50
CA ALA A 515 -4.39 4.74 9.22
C ALA A 515 -4.95 3.31 9.17
N GLY A 516 -5.37 2.77 10.32
CA GLY A 516 -5.94 1.42 10.43
C GLY A 516 -4.93 0.29 10.62
N ALA A 517 -3.61 0.52 10.51
CA ALA A 517 -2.59 -0.50 10.77
C ALA A 517 -1.43 0.02 11.65
N PRO A 518 -1.70 0.36 12.94
CA PRO A 518 -0.71 0.98 13.83
C PRO A 518 0.50 0.08 14.13
N SER A 519 0.34 -1.25 14.04
CA SER A 519 1.43 -2.21 14.29
C SER A 519 2.33 -2.46 13.07
N LEU A 520 1.98 -1.96 11.88
CA LEU A 520 2.69 -2.28 10.64
C LEU A 520 4.16 -1.83 10.67
N ARG A 521 4.43 -0.61 11.14
CA ARG A 521 5.80 -0.07 11.20
C ARG A 521 6.67 -0.84 12.19
N HIS A 522 6.09 -1.26 13.32
CA HIS A 522 6.78 -2.09 14.29
C HIS A 522 7.13 -3.47 13.68
N HIS A 523 6.20 -4.08 12.95
CA HIS A 523 6.48 -5.33 12.23
C HIS A 523 7.60 -5.15 11.18
N GLN A 524 7.54 -4.09 10.38
CA GLN A 524 8.57 -3.76 9.38
C GLN A 524 9.93 -3.47 10.01
N ALA A 525 9.99 -2.86 11.19
CA ALA A 525 11.23 -2.66 11.93
C ALA A 525 11.88 -4.01 12.31
N ARG A 526 11.10 -4.97 12.82
CA ARG A 526 11.64 -6.32 13.12
C ARG A 526 12.13 -7.04 11.86
N LEU A 527 11.43 -6.89 10.73
CA LEU A 527 11.89 -7.42 9.45
C LEU A 527 13.18 -6.74 8.96
N ALA A 528 13.33 -5.44 9.19
CA ALA A 528 14.57 -4.72 8.91
C ALA A 528 15.73 -5.30 9.74
N ASP A 529 15.53 -5.52 11.03
CA ASP A 529 16.53 -6.10 11.93
C ASP A 529 16.93 -7.52 11.52
N ALA A 530 15.95 -8.37 11.20
CA ALA A 530 16.19 -9.74 10.73
C ALA A 530 16.95 -9.76 9.39
N SER A 531 16.55 -8.90 8.44
CA SER A 531 17.19 -8.78 7.13
C SER A 531 18.61 -8.21 7.24
N LEU A 532 18.84 -7.24 8.13
CA LEU A 532 20.18 -6.72 8.43
C LEU A 532 21.07 -7.78 9.09
N THR A 533 20.51 -8.59 10.00
CA THR A 533 21.23 -9.69 10.63
C THR A 533 21.70 -10.72 9.60
N TRP A 534 20.82 -11.07 8.66
CA TRP A 534 21.18 -11.92 7.53
C TRP A 534 22.25 -11.29 6.64
N LEU A 535 22.10 -10.02 6.29
CA LEU A 535 23.03 -9.32 5.42
C LEU A 535 24.43 -9.17 6.04
N ARG A 536 24.52 -8.92 7.35
CA ARG A 536 25.79 -8.91 8.10
C ARG A 536 26.51 -10.24 8.00
N HIS A 537 25.78 -11.33 8.22
CA HIS A 537 26.32 -12.68 8.09
C HIS A 537 26.86 -12.93 6.68
N ARG A 538 26.13 -12.50 5.65
CA ARG A 538 26.48 -12.72 4.24
C ARG A 538 27.64 -11.88 3.73
N THR A 539 27.77 -10.67 4.23
CA THR A 539 28.82 -9.74 3.80
C THR A 539 30.09 -9.87 4.63
N GLY A 540 30.01 -10.39 5.86
CA GLY A 540 31.13 -10.48 6.78
C GLY A 540 31.72 -9.12 7.18
N LEU A 541 31.01 -8.02 6.90
CA LEU A 541 31.51 -6.67 7.15
C LEU A 541 31.46 -6.33 8.64
N PRO A 542 32.49 -5.64 9.17
CA PRO A 542 32.61 -5.30 10.59
C PRO A 542 31.62 -4.23 11.09
#